data_AF-A0A936D3R9-F1
#
_entry.id   AF-A0A936D3R9-F1
#
_cell.length_a   1.000
_cell.length_b   1.000
_cell.length_c   1.000
_cell.angle_alpha   90.00
_cell.angle_beta   90.00
_cell.angle_gamma   90.00
#
_symmetry.space_group_name_H-M   'P 1'
#
loop_
_entity.id
_entity.type
_entity.pdbx_description
1 polymer ?
#
loop_
_entity_poly.entity_id
_entity_poly.type
_entity_poly.pdbx_seq_one_letter_code
_entity_poly.pdbx_strand_id
1 'polypeptide(L)'
;MQIKKYKVATLLFLFFTGLTLMSCQHQYPKNITGIAFEKSPLVNSQVRLLDAKGKTLHGLTDAQDRYFFSLHNITAPLLISVSTGPASDCVVNSRLRPICMSVLVDQFSKESIQIANINPLTDRLVSDVSVMKGFIGPQQWINSNSVGDIQQDWIDQSRLFLKRGFGDAFVSAKLTDGKNFNPATYSADQHDIAASVFSLIHHNRNYDNNSGETGHTTLADISFRPIVGLFPSGEYEPLNFFRAHDEFNKIKKAKLRIFIVGDSTSAVYEQLRFPRMGWGQAFAEKFLNRDDVVIVVGSRAGRSSRDFYNGRWFAQMEPLIQPGDYLLINHGHNDQNCDALKPIRGAADVMNLCTYPNDDLGQPQFPLEKPEMSFQHSLENYLQLARKKSAIPILFTPTTRIKNAVGLQNVPVVTSHYTRKSDEKHYRYVGDYSKTIREVAIKNQVPLIDLETASIQFVNSLQDSDWKDYWLVVDENHYPFYANGMQGSRQLPDGTHFQKKGAEVMAELVSQLILQNSELAKLSEKLFNQ
;
A
#
# COMPACT_ATOMS: atom_id res chain seq x y z
N MET A 1 8.43 -101.77 37.25
CA MET A 1 8.45 -100.67 38.25
C MET A 1 9.43 -99.60 37.77
N GLN A 2 8.96 -98.58 37.02
CA GLN A 2 9.55 -97.23 36.87
C GLN A 2 8.78 -96.42 35.80
N ILE A 3 7.92 -95.52 36.29
CA ILE A 3 7.69 -94.12 35.91
C ILE A 3 8.07 -93.65 34.49
N LYS A 4 7.09 -93.13 33.71
CA LYS A 4 7.05 -91.70 33.26
C LYS A 4 5.75 -91.34 32.55
N LYS A 5 5.38 -90.06 32.75
CA LYS A 5 4.09 -89.38 32.55
C LYS A 5 3.79 -89.07 31.07
N TYR A 6 2.51 -89.08 30.70
CA TYR A 6 1.96 -88.24 29.62
C TYR A 6 0.74 -87.47 30.12
N LYS A 7 0.76 -86.15 29.89
CA LYS A 7 -0.32 -85.19 30.18
C LYS A 7 -1.35 -85.24 29.05
N VAL A 8 -2.63 -85.20 29.42
CA VAL A 8 -3.78 -85.07 28.54
C VAL A 8 -3.90 -83.62 28.07
N ALA A 9 -3.96 -83.38 26.76
CA ALA A 9 -4.32 -82.09 26.17
C ALA A 9 -5.81 -82.11 25.80
N THR A 10 -6.58 -81.16 26.35
CA THR A 10 -7.99 -80.95 26.02
C THR A 10 -8.09 -79.79 25.03
N LEU A 11 -8.71 -80.02 23.88
CA LEU A 11 -9.01 -79.04 22.85
C LEU A 11 -10.06 -78.04 23.36
N LEU A 12 -9.78 -76.74 23.33
CA LEU A 12 -10.78 -75.67 23.46
C LEU A 12 -10.87 -74.92 22.12
N PHE A 13 -12.03 -75.02 21.47
CA PHE A 13 -12.41 -74.18 20.33
C PHE A 13 -12.83 -72.80 20.85
N LEU A 14 -12.11 -71.74 20.44
CA LEU A 14 -12.51 -70.35 20.64
C LEU A 14 -12.95 -69.76 19.29
N PHE A 15 -14.22 -69.40 19.22
CA PHE A 15 -14.85 -68.67 18.13
C PHE A 15 -14.22 -67.27 18.00
N PHE A 16 -13.64 -66.97 16.83
CA PHE A 16 -13.30 -65.60 16.44
C PHE A 16 -14.58 -64.87 16.02
N THR A 17 -15.12 -64.03 16.90
CA THR A 17 -16.05 -62.97 16.48
C THR A 17 -15.20 -61.80 15.95
N GLY A 18 -15.12 -61.69 14.63
CA GLY A 18 -14.53 -60.53 13.97
C GLY A 18 -15.39 -59.29 14.22
N LEU A 19 -14.96 -58.44 15.15
CA LEU A 19 -15.31 -57.02 15.12
C LEU A 19 -14.52 -56.40 13.97
N THR A 20 -15.18 -56.22 12.82
CA THR A 20 -14.74 -55.25 11.83
C THR A 20 -14.81 -53.87 12.46
N LEU A 21 -13.66 -53.34 12.87
CA LEU A 21 -13.47 -51.91 13.07
C LEU A 21 -13.83 -51.24 11.73
N MET A 22 -15.05 -50.72 11.61
CA MET A 22 -15.36 -49.72 10.59
C MET A 22 -14.41 -48.56 10.83
N SER A 23 -13.38 -48.46 10.02
CA SER A 23 -12.60 -47.23 9.92
C SER A 23 -13.60 -46.13 9.54
N CYS A 24 -13.74 -45.13 10.41
CA CYS A 24 -14.39 -43.88 10.05
C CYS A 24 -13.60 -43.29 8.86
N GLN A 25 -14.04 -43.59 7.63
CA GLN A 25 -13.59 -42.91 6.43
C GLN A 25 -13.89 -41.43 6.66
N HIS A 26 -12.84 -40.66 6.98
CA HIS A 26 -12.97 -39.22 7.11
C HIS A 26 -13.44 -38.69 5.76
N GLN A 27 -14.68 -38.21 5.72
CA GLN A 27 -15.29 -37.69 4.52
C GLN A 27 -14.70 -36.30 4.28
N TYR A 28 -13.66 -36.23 3.45
CA TYR A 28 -13.06 -34.95 3.06
C TYR A 28 -14.10 -34.07 2.36
N PRO A 29 -14.03 -32.74 2.53
CA PRO A 29 -14.92 -31.81 1.84
C PRO A 29 -14.84 -32.05 0.34
N LYS A 30 -16.00 -32.16 -0.31
CA LYS A 30 -16.06 -32.39 -1.76
C LYS A 30 -15.78 -31.12 -2.55
N ASN A 31 -16.03 -29.97 -1.94
CA ASN A 31 -16.04 -28.68 -2.60
C ASN A 31 -15.43 -27.59 -1.71
N ILE A 32 -14.95 -26.54 -2.35
CA ILE A 32 -14.50 -25.30 -1.72
C ILE A 32 -15.26 -24.12 -2.31
N THR A 33 -15.63 -23.17 -1.48
CA THR A 33 -16.28 -21.92 -1.86
C THR A 33 -15.75 -20.76 -1.03
N GLY A 34 -15.97 -19.54 -1.48
CA GLY A 34 -15.66 -18.34 -0.73
C GLY A 34 -16.17 -17.10 -1.41
N ILE A 35 -16.14 -16.00 -0.66
CA ILE A 35 -16.47 -14.66 -1.13
C ILE A 35 -15.16 -13.91 -1.43
N ALA A 36 -15.10 -13.18 -2.55
CA ALA A 36 -13.99 -12.30 -2.89
C ALA A 36 -14.39 -10.83 -2.73
N PHE A 37 -13.91 -10.19 -1.67
CA PHE A 37 -14.33 -8.84 -1.27
C PHE A 37 -13.13 -7.98 -0.85
N GLU A 38 -12.96 -6.80 -1.43
CA GLU A 38 -11.95 -5.81 -0.99
C GLU A 38 -12.60 -4.72 -0.15
N LYS A 39 -12.99 -3.59 -0.76
CA LYS A 39 -13.92 -2.60 -0.19
C LYS A 39 -15.35 -2.78 -0.71
N SER A 40 -15.48 -3.53 -1.80
CA SER A 40 -16.72 -3.86 -2.49
C SER A 40 -16.62 -5.28 -3.05
N PRO A 41 -17.76 -5.89 -3.40
CA PRO A 41 -17.82 -7.17 -4.09
C PRO A 41 -16.94 -7.20 -5.34
N LEU A 42 -16.11 -8.24 -5.50
CA LEU A 42 -15.32 -8.46 -6.71
C LEU A 42 -16.09 -9.39 -7.66
N VAL A 43 -17.03 -8.83 -8.42
CA VAL A 43 -17.88 -9.57 -9.37
C VAL A 43 -17.12 -9.89 -10.67
N ASN A 44 -17.40 -11.04 -11.30
CA ASN A 44 -16.82 -11.48 -12.58
C ASN A 44 -15.27 -11.41 -12.62
N SER A 45 -14.64 -11.70 -11.49
CA SER A 45 -13.20 -11.62 -11.29
C SER A 45 -12.57 -13.00 -11.45
N GLN A 46 -11.37 -13.05 -12.05
CA GLN A 46 -10.65 -14.29 -12.30
C GLN A 46 -10.16 -14.88 -11.00
N VAL A 47 -10.55 -16.12 -10.70
CA VAL A 47 -10.08 -16.88 -9.54
C VAL A 47 -9.19 -18.03 -10.03
N ARG A 48 -8.01 -18.17 -9.43
CA ARG A 48 -7.10 -19.30 -9.66
C ARG A 48 -6.82 -20.00 -8.36
N LEU A 49 -7.08 -21.30 -8.32
CA LEU A 49 -6.69 -22.21 -7.24
C LEU A 49 -5.44 -22.98 -7.69
N LEU A 50 -4.40 -22.99 -6.86
CA LEU A 50 -3.19 -23.79 -7.01
C LEU A 50 -3.08 -24.73 -5.82
N ASP A 51 -2.91 -26.03 -6.07
CA ASP A 51 -2.78 -27.05 -5.03
C ASP A 51 -1.32 -27.44 -4.75
N ALA A 52 -1.11 -28.25 -3.71
CA ALA A 52 0.22 -28.66 -3.27
C ALA A 52 1.03 -29.47 -4.31
N LYS A 53 0.35 -30.07 -5.29
CA LYS A 53 0.95 -30.86 -6.37
C LYS A 53 1.12 -30.04 -7.65
N GLY A 54 0.85 -28.73 -7.61
CA GLY A 54 0.95 -27.83 -8.76
C GLY A 54 -0.27 -27.90 -9.69
N LYS A 55 -1.33 -28.62 -9.32
CA LYS A 55 -2.57 -28.64 -10.11
C LYS A 55 -3.27 -27.29 -9.96
N THR A 56 -3.71 -26.75 -11.08
CA THR A 56 -4.41 -25.46 -11.14
C THR A 56 -5.84 -25.63 -11.60
N LEU A 57 -6.74 -24.87 -10.98
CA LEU A 57 -8.12 -24.69 -11.43
C LEU A 57 -8.37 -23.19 -11.64
N HIS A 58 -9.24 -22.87 -12.59
CA HIS A 58 -9.62 -21.50 -12.93
C HIS A 58 -11.13 -21.36 -12.87
N GLY A 59 -11.60 -20.22 -12.37
CA GLY A 59 -13.01 -19.90 -12.25
C GLY A 59 -13.23 -18.39 -12.27
N LEU A 60 -14.50 -18.00 -12.14
CA LEU A 60 -14.91 -16.61 -11.99
C LEU A 60 -15.74 -16.48 -10.72
N THR A 61 -15.72 -15.30 -10.12
CA THR A 61 -16.71 -14.93 -9.12
C THR A 61 -18.06 -14.63 -9.77
N ASP A 62 -19.14 -15.00 -9.11
CA ASP A 62 -20.51 -14.76 -9.55
C ASP A 62 -20.97 -13.32 -9.28
N ALA A 63 -22.25 -13.03 -9.54
CA ALA A 63 -22.86 -11.72 -9.31
C ALA A 63 -23.00 -11.34 -7.81
N GLN A 64 -22.76 -12.30 -6.91
CA GLN A 64 -22.68 -12.13 -5.47
C GLN A 64 -21.24 -12.40 -4.99
N ASP A 65 -20.25 -12.12 -5.84
CA ASP A 65 -18.82 -12.21 -5.52
C ASP A 65 -18.32 -13.56 -4.96
N ARG A 66 -19.10 -14.63 -5.15
CA ARG A 66 -18.76 -15.98 -4.70
C ARG A 66 -18.07 -16.76 -5.80
N TYR A 67 -17.16 -17.63 -5.41
CA TYR A 67 -16.55 -18.62 -6.30
C TYR A 67 -16.70 -20.03 -5.73
N PHE A 68 -16.49 -21.02 -6.60
CA PHE A 68 -16.66 -22.43 -6.25
C PHE A 68 -15.70 -23.33 -7.05
N PHE A 69 -15.11 -24.32 -6.39
CA PHE A 69 -14.35 -25.39 -7.03
C PHE A 69 -14.68 -26.76 -6.43
N SER A 70 -14.60 -27.79 -7.27
CA SER A 70 -14.56 -29.17 -6.81
C SER A 70 -13.17 -29.49 -6.25
N LEU A 71 -13.13 -30.14 -5.09
CA LEU A 71 -11.89 -30.64 -4.46
C LEU A 71 -11.53 -32.07 -4.90
N HIS A 72 -12.21 -32.62 -5.91
CA HIS A 72 -11.87 -33.92 -6.46
C HIS A 72 -10.45 -33.93 -7.05
N ASN A 73 -9.59 -34.81 -6.51
CA ASN A 73 -8.17 -34.90 -6.84
C ASN A 73 -7.43 -33.55 -6.65
N ILE A 74 -7.75 -32.84 -5.57
CA ILE A 74 -7.05 -31.62 -5.14
C ILE A 74 -6.36 -31.91 -3.81
N THR A 75 -5.12 -31.48 -3.67
CA THR A 75 -4.29 -31.74 -2.48
C THR A 75 -3.97 -30.43 -1.76
N ALA A 76 -4.37 -30.30 -0.48
CA ALA A 76 -3.93 -29.20 0.37
C ALA A 76 -2.41 -29.29 0.67
N PRO A 77 -1.73 -28.18 0.97
CA PRO A 77 -2.23 -26.80 1.04
C PRO A 77 -2.66 -26.20 -0.31
N LEU A 78 -3.60 -25.26 -0.28
CA LEU A 78 -4.07 -24.51 -1.45
C LEU A 78 -3.71 -23.04 -1.35
N LEU A 79 -3.21 -22.49 -2.45
CA LEU A 79 -3.07 -21.06 -2.67
C LEU A 79 -4.11 -20.60 -3.68
N ILE A 80 -5.08 -19.79 -3.24
CA ILE A 80 -6.16 -19.30 -4.09
C ILE A 80 -5.98 -17.80 -4.28
N SER A 81 -6.11 -17.31 -5.50
CA SER A 81 -5.90 -15.91 -5.87
C SER A 81 -7.07 -15.38 -6.70
N VAL A 82 -7.37 -14.09 -6.55
CA VAL A 82 -8.36 -13.36 -7.35
C VAL A 82 -7.71 -12.16 -8.04
N SER A 83 -8.12 -11.89 -9.28
CA SER A 83 -7.78 -10.69 -10.04
C SER A 83 -8.99 -10.12 -10.77
N THR A 84 -9.21 -8.81 -10.64
CA THR A 84 -10.27 -8.06 -11.36
C THR A 84 -9.91 -7.76 -12.82
N GLY A 85 -8.68 -8.04 -13.24
CA GLY A 85 -8.18 -7.88 -14.61
C GLY A 85 -7.21 -9.00 -14.98
N PRO A 86 -6.40 -8.83 -16.04
CA PRO A 86 -5.41 -9.82 -16.43
C PRO A 86 -4.45 -10.12 -15.27
N ALA A 87 -4.31 -11.39 -14.89
CA ALA A 87 -3.44 -11.78 -13.77
C ALA A 87 -1.96 -11.41 -13.98
N SER A 88 -1.52 -11.27 -15.24
CA SER A 88 -0.17 -10.78 -15.59
C SER A 88 0.08 -9.36 -15.11
N ASP A 89 -0.96 -8.55 -14.98
CA ASP A 89 -0.85 -7.15 -14.56
C ASP A 89 -0.74 -7.03 -13.03
N CYS A 90 -0.87 -8.11 -12.27
CA CYS A 90 -0.59 -8.11 -10.83
C CYS A 90 0.91 -8.06 -10.49
N VAL A 91 1.80 -8.23 -11.48
CA VAL A 91 3.25 -8.47 -11.25
C VAL A 91 4.05 -7.20 -11.12
N VAL A 92 3.76 -6.15 -11.91
CA VAL A 92 4.61 -4.96 -12.02
C VAL A 92 3.81 -3.67 -11.86
N ASN A 93 4.49 -2.59 -11.45
CA ASN A 93 3.89 -1.26 -11.29
C ASN A 93 4.10 -0.33 -12.50
N SER A 94 4.66 -0.84 -13.59
CA SER A 94 4.85 -0.07 -14.84
C SER A 94 3.55 0.19 -15.60
N ARG A 95 2.45 -0.48 -15.21
CA ARG A 95 1.09 -0.32 -15.74
C ARG A 95 0.07 -0.37 -14.61
N LEU A 96 -1.16 0.09 -14.88
CA LEU A 96 -2.24 0.06 -13.89
C LEU A 96 -2.56 -1.38 -13.48
N ARG A 97 -2.38 -1.67 -12.19
CA ARG A 97 -2.71 -2.99 -11.64
C ARG A 97 -4.22 -3.17 -11.46
N PRO A 98 -4.75 -4.39 -11.62
CA PRO A 98 -6.06 -4.75 -11.09
C PRO A 98 -5.99 -4.92 -9.57
N ILE A 99 -7.15 -5.07 -8.93
CA ILE A 99 -7.21 -5.60 -7.56
C ILE A 99 -6.73 -7.05 -7.61
N CYS A 100 -5.70 -7.37 -6.82
CA CYS A 100 -5.12 -8.70 -6.72
C CYS A 100 -5.05 -9.09 -5.25
N MET A 101 -5.68 -10.20 -4.88
CA MET A 101 -5.70 -10.72 -3.50
C MET A 101 -5.55 -12.24 -3.48
N SER A 102 -5.20 -12.80 -2.34
CA SER A 102 -5.10 -14.24 -2.16
C SER A 102 -5.56 -14.72 -0.78
N VAL A 103 -5.75 -16.03 -0.67
CA VAL A 103 -6.00 -16.75 0.58
C VAL A 103 -5.22 -18.07 0.56
N LEU A 104 -4.78 -18.49 1.74
CA LEU A 104 -4.13 -19.77 1.96
C LEU A 104 -5.08 -20.71 2.71
N VAL A 105 -5.23 -21.93 2.21
CA VAL A 105 -5.92 -23.04 2.89
C VAL A 105 -4.88 -24.11 3.19
N ASP A 106 -4.37 -24.12 4.43
CA ASP A 106 -3.32 -25.06 4.84
C ASP A 106 -3.80 -26.52 4.87
N GLN A 107 -4.95 -26.74 5.50
CA GLN A 107 -5.54 -28.06 5.67
C GLN A 107 -7.05 -28.02 5.39
N PHE A 108 -7.59 -29.15 4.94
CA PHE A 108 -9.04 -29.30 4.80
C PHE A 108 -9.68 -29.53 6.16
N SER A 109 -10.75 -28.77 6.43
CA SER A 109 -11.58 -29.01 7.61
C SER A 109 -12.35 -30.33 7.46
N LYS A 110 -12.95 -30.80 8.56
CA LYS A 110 -13.87 -31.96 8.54
C LYS A 110 -15.28 -31.59 8.08
N GLU A 111 -15.51 -30.35 7.68
CA GLU A 111 -16.82 -29.87 7.25
C GLU A 111 -17.16 -30.37 5.85
N SER A 112 -18.45 -30.40 5.52
CA SER A 112 -18.90 -30.86 4.21
C SER A 112 -18.50 -29.93 3.06
N ILE A 113 -18.28 -28.64 3.37
CA ILE A 113 -17.89 -27.60 2.43
C ILE A 113 -16.73 -26.82 3.04
N GLN A 114 -15.64 -26.68 2.29
CA GLN A 114 -14.52 -25.84 2.71
C GLN A 114 -14.82 -24.37 2.37
N ILE A 115 -14.65 -23.47 3.34
CA ILE A 115 -14.73 -22.01 3.12
C ILE A 115 -13.32 -21.43 2.96
N ALA A 116 -13.15 -20.52 1.99
CA ALA A 116 -11.93 -19.77 1.75
C ALA A 116 -12.24 -18.37 1.20
N ASN A 117 -12.61 -17.43 2.07
CA ASN A 117 -12.87 -16.04 1.68
C ASN A 117 -11.56 -15.35 1.26
N ILE A 118 -11.60 -14.57 0.18
CA ILE A 118 -10.46 -13.77 -0.32
C ILE A 118 -10.73 -12.30 0.00
N ASN A 119 -9.90 -11.70 0.84
CA ASN A 119 -10.06 -10.32 1.29
C ASN A 119 -8.70 -9.68 1.67
N PRO A 120 -8.64 -8.38 2.01
CA PRO A 120 -7.38 -7.71 2.34
C PRO A 120 -6.58 -8.38 3.44
N LEU A 121 -7.24 -9.01 4.41
CA LEU A 121 -6.58 -9.65 5.55
C LEU A 121 -6.01 -11.02 5.19
N THR A 122 -6.71 -11.80 4.36
CA THR A 122 -6.15 -13.05 3.85
C THR A 122 -4.99 -12.80 2.90
N ASP A 123 -5.05 -11.76 2.09
CA ASP A 123 -3.94 -11.36 1.22
C ASP A 123 -2.72 -10.95 2.05
N ARG A 124 -2.94 -10.22 3.16
CA ARG A 124 -1.88 -9.90 4.10
C ARG A 124 -1.25 -11.14 4.73
N LEU A 125 -2.05 -12.12 5.14
CA LEU A 125 -1.53 -13.38 5.71
C LEU A 125 -0.71 -14.15 4.67
N VAL A 126 -1.21 -14.29 3.44
CA VAL A 126 -0.45 -14.92 2.35
C VAL A 126 0.84 -14.16 2.07
N SER A 127 0.79 -12.84 2.12
CA SER A 127 1.95 -11.97 1.94
C SER A 127 3.02 -12.22 3.01
N ASP A 128 2.65 -12.28 4.29
CA ASP A 128 3.59 -12.57 5.39
C ASP A 128 4.25 -13.95 5.20
N VAL A 129 3.46 -14.99 4.90
CA VAL A 129 3.96 -16.34 4.61
C VAL A 129 4.87 -16.34 3.38
N SER A 130 4.53 -15.60 2.32
CA SER A 130 5.34 -15.53 1.11
C SER A 130 6.73 -14.95 1.38
N VAL A 131 6.83 -13.93 2.23
CA VAL A 131 8.13 -13.33 2.59
C VAL A 131 8.94 -14.27 3.48
N MET A 132 8.31 -14.97 4.41
CA MET A 132 8.99 -16.00 5.20
C MET A 132 9.50 -17.17 4.34
N LYS A 133 8.83 -17.46 3.23
CA LYS A 133 9.30 -18.42 2.20
C LYS A 133 10.43 -17.88 1.32
N GLY A 134 10.79 -16.61 1.44
CA GLY A 134 11.83 -15.96 0.63
C GLY A 134 11.34 -15.34 -0.68
N PHE A 135 10.01 -15.21 -0.88
CA PHE A 135 9.46 -14.43 -1.99
C PHE A 135 9.42 -12.94 -1.65
N ILE A 136 9.44 -12.11 -2.69
CA ILE A 136 9.27 -10.65 -2.59
C ILE A 136 7.87 -10.27 -2.05
N GLY A 137 6.87 -11.10 -2.36
CA GLY A 137 5.49 -10.90 -1.96
C GLY A 137 4.57 -11.98 -2.53
N PRO A 138 3.25 -11.86 -2.26
CA PRO A 138 2.29 -12.92 -2.57
C PRO A 138 2.17 -13.18 -4.07
N GLN A 139 2.36 -12.16 -4.92
CA GLN A 139 2.26 -12.36 -6.37
C GLN A 139 3.39 -13.24 -6.91
N GLN A 140 4.60 -13.09 -6.40
CA GLN A 140 5.73 -13.90 -6.83
C GLN A 140 5.54 -15.37 -6.42
N TRP A 141 4.97 -15.60 -5.24
CA TRP A 141 4.59 -16.95 -4.81
C TRP A 141 3.47 -17.54 -5.68
N ILE A 142 2.42 -16.78 -5.97
CA ILE A 142 1.36 -17.21 -6.89
C ILE A 142 1.98 -17.61 -8.25
N ASN A 143 2.87 -16.80 -8.80
CA ASN A 143 3.47 -17.05 -10.10
C ASN A 143 4.51 -18.18 -10.12
N SER A 144 4.99 -18.66 -8.97
CA SER A 144 5.91 -19.80 -8.91
C SER A 144 5.27 -21.12 -9.36
N ASN A 145 3.93 -21.15 -9.41
CA ASN A 145 3.13 -22.36 -9.69
C ASN A 145 3.43 -23.53 -8.74
N SER A 146 3.97 -23.24 -7.56
CA SER A 146 4.20 -24.22 -6.49
C SER A 146 3.81 -23.63 -5.13
N VAL A 147 2.89 -24.31 -4.43
CA VAL A 147 2.60 -23.98 -3.02
C VAL A 147 3.80 -24.37 -2.15
N GLY A 148 4.32 -25.59 -2.36
CA GLY A 148 5.40 -26.19 -1.58
C GLY A 148 5.03 -26.38 -0.11
N ASP A 149 6.01 -26.78 0.70
CA ASP A 149 5.81 -26.96 2.14
C ASP A 149 5.54 -25.62 2.84
N ILE A 150 4.60 -25.62 3.78
CA ILE A 150 4.26 -24.45 4.59
C ILE A 150 4.53 -24.81 6.04
N GLN A 151 5.44 -24.07 6.68
CA GLN A 151 5.71 -24.27 8.09
C GLN A 151 4.56 -23.69 8.92
N GLN A 152 4.05 -24.48 9.86
CA GLN A 152 2.94 -24.06 10.73
C GLN A 152 3.29 -22.77 11.50
N ASP A 153 4.53 -22.65 11.96
CA ASP A 153 5.01 -21.47 12.68
C ASP A 153 4.89 -20.18 11.85
N TRP A 154 5.04 -20.24 10.52
CA TRP A 154 4.84 -19.08 9.65
C TRP A 154 3.38 -18.63 9.60
N ILE A 155 2.45 -19.59 9.56
CA ILE A 155 1.02 -19.30 9.59
C ILE A 155 0.66 -18.70 10.94
N ASP A 156 1.14 -19.28 12.03
CA ASP A 156 0.84 -18.85 13.39
C ASP A 156 1.42 -17.47 13.68
N GLN A 157 2.64 -17.19 13.23
CA GLN A 157 3.25 -15.86 13.30
C GLN A 157 2.46 -14.82 12.48
N SER A 158 2.02 -15.16 11.27
CA SER A 158 1.20 -14.26 10.44
C SER A 158 -0.15 -13.96 11.08
N ARG A 159 -0.80 -14.97 11.68
CA ARG A 159 -2.04 -14.80 12.46
C ARG A 159 -1.83 -13.93 13.69
N LEU A 160 -0.68 -14.04 14.37
CA LEU A 160 -0.34 -13.20 15.50
C LEU A 160 -0.20 -11.73 15.09
N PHE A 161 0.42 -11.43 13.95
CA PHE A 161 0.49 -10.07 13.42
C PHE A 161 -0.89 -9.51 13.08
N LEU A 162 -1.73 -10.30 12.42
CA LEU A 162 -3.11 -9.91 12.16
C LEU A 162 -3.86 -9.60 13.46
N LYS A 163 -3.72 -10.45 14.48
CA LYS A 163 -4.34 -10.28 15.80
C LYS A 163 -3.87 -9.01 16.50
N ARG A 164 -2.58 -8.67 16.41
CA ARG A 164 -2.04 -7.41 16.95
C ARG A 164 -2.61 -6.20 16.22
N GLY A 165 -2.73 -6.25 14.90
CA GLY A 165 -3.23 -5.14 14.10
C GLY A 165 -4.75 -4.94 14.16
N PHE A 166 -5.53 -6.01 14.32
CA PHE A 166 -6.99 -5.96 14.14
C PHE A 166 -7.83 -6.57 15.26
N GLY A 167 -7.22 -7.30 16.21
CA GLY A 167 -7.98 -8.06 17.21
C GLY A 167 -8.94 -7.22 18.04
N ASP A 168 -8.52 -6.02 18.46
CA ASP A 168 -9.40 -5.10 19.20
C ASP A 168 -10.47 -4.46 18.30
N ALA A 169 -10.17 -4.25 17.02
CA ALA A 169 -11.16 -3.78 16.04
C ALA A 169 -12.26 -4.83 15.80
N PHE A 170 -11.91 -6.11 15.70
CA PHE A 170 -12.88 -7.19 15.54
C PHE A 170 -13.83 -7.31 16.73
N VAL A 171 -13.29 -7.18 17.95
CA VAL A 171 -14.11 -7.13 19.17
C VAL A 171 -15.04 -5.92 19.13
N SER A 172 -14.53 -4.74 18.78
CA SER A 172 -15.31 -3.50 18.70
C SER A 172 -16.41 -3.57 17.65
N ALA A 173 -16.14 -4.24 16.52
CA ALA A 173 -17.10 -4.48 15.44
C ALA A 173 -18.12 -5.58 15.77
N LYS A 174 -17.97 -6.30 16.89
CA LYS A 174 -18.82 -7.43 17.31
C LYS A 174 -18.76 -8.65 16.38
N LEU A 175 -17.58 -8.94 15.80
CA LEU A 175 -17.37 -10.23 15.15
C LEU A 175 -17.38 -11.35 16.19
N THR A 176 -18.18 -12.40 15.98
CA THR A 176 -18.61 -13.39 17.00
C THR A 176 -17.47 -14.14 17.69
N ASP A 177 -16.27 -14.18 17.08
CA ASP A 177 -15.06 -14.78 17.66
C ASP A 177 -14.01 -13.75 18.14
N GLY A 178 -14.31 -12.45 18.01
CA GLY A 178 -13.48 -11.32 18.41
C GLY A 178 -12.01 -11.49 18.00
N LYS A 179 -11.15 -11.69 19.00
CA LYS A 179 -9.70 -11.88 18.86
C LYS A 179 -9.26 -13.17 18.15
N ASN A 180 -10.18 -14.09 17.89
CA ASN A 180 -9.96 -15.36 17.19
C ASN A 180 -10.66 -15.42 15.83
N PHE A 181 -11.22 -14.29 15.35
CA PHE A 181 -11.82 -14.20 14.02
C PHE A 181 -10.85 -14.66 12.93
N ASN A 182 -11.30 -15.60 12.09
CA ASN A 182 -10.54 -16.09 10.94
C ASN A 182 -11.06 -15.44 9.65
N PRO A 183 -10.30 -14.52 9.02
CA PRO A 183 -10.74 -13.85 7.80
C PRO A 183 -10.90 -14.79 6.60
N ALA A 184 -10.33 -16.00 6.64
CA ALA A 184 -10.46 -16.97 5.57
C ALA A 184 -11.73 -17.84 5.66
N THR A 185 -12.32 -18.00 6.84
CA THR A 185 -13.36 -19.03 7.07
C THR A 185 -14.62 -18.51 7.76
N TYR A 186 -14.77 -17.20 7.95
CA TYR A 186 -15.97 -16.63 8.55
C TYR A 186 -17.24 -16.96 7.73
N SER A 187 -18.37 -17.11 8.42
CA SER A 187 -19.64 -17.51 7.80
C SER A 187 -20.31 -16.35 7.05
N ALA A 188 -21.28 -16.66 6.19
CA ALA A 188 -22.05 -15.65 5.47
C ALA A 188 -22.73 -14.64 6.42
N ASP A 189 -23.22 -15.07 7.59
CA ASP A 189 -23.88 -14.21 8.57
C ASP A 189 -22.94 -13.18 9.21
N GLN A 190 -21.62 -13.44 9.18
CA GLN A 190 -20.60 -12.50 9.65
C GLN A 190 -20.10 -11.55 8.54
N HIS A 191 -20.50 -11.78 7.28
CA HIS A 191 -19.92 -11.09 6.13
C HIS A 191 -20.15 -9.58 6.19
N ASP A 192 -21.35 -9.11 6.47
CA ASP A 192 -21.66 -7.67 6.51
C ASP A 192 -20.85 -6.96 7.60
N ILE A 193 -20.66 -7.62 8.76
CA ILE A 193 -19.85 -7.09 9.86
C ILE A 193 -18.37 -7.06 9.46
N ALA A 194 -17.85 -8.12 8.83
CA ALA A 194 -16.47 -8.17 8.35
C ALA A 194 -16.22 -7.12 7.25
N ALA A 195 -17.15 -6.99 6.31
CA ALA A 195 -17.13 -5.97 5.25
C ALA A 195 -17.11 -4.55 5.83
N SER A 196 -17.80 -4.31 6.95
CA SER A 196 -17.73 -3.02 7.65
C SER A 196 -16.29 -2.68 8.11
N VAL A 197 -15.52 -3.67 8.57
CA VAL A 197 -14.10 -3.49 8.93
C VAL A 197 -13.25 -3.29 7.68
N PHE A 198 -13.47 -4.09 6.63
CA PHE A 198 -12.70 -3.98 5.38
C PHE A 198 -12.90 -2.63 4.68
N SER A 199 -14.10 -2.05 4.78
CA SER A 199 -14.41 -0.73 4.21
C SER A 199 -13.60 0.42 4.85
N LEU A 200 -13.11 0.22 6.08
CA LEU A 200 -12.35 1.21 6.85
C LEU A 200 -10.82 1.11 6.64
N ILE A 201 -10.36 0.20 5.78
CA ILE A 201 -8.94 0.03 5.48
C ILE A 201 -8.65 0.21 3.99
N HIS A 202 -7.44 0.64 3.68
CA HIS A 202 -6.88 0.65 2.34
C HIS A 202 -5.99 -0.57 2.15
N HIS A 203 -6.28 -1.34 1.11
CA HIS A 203 -5.50 -2.50 0.70
C HIS A 203 -4.62 -2.12 -0.48
N ASN A 204 -3.35 -2.49 -0.41
CA ASN A 204 -2.49 -2.43 -1.57
C ASN A 204 -1.30 -3.38 -1.42
N ARG A 205 -0.70 -3.82 -2.52
CA ARG A 205 0.60 -4.49 -2.52
C ARG A 205 1.68 -3.46 -2.85
N ASN A 206 2.74 -3.36 -2.07
CA ASN A 206 3.84 -2.44 -2.39
C ASN A 206 4.65 -2.95 -3.61
N TYR A 207 5.83 -2.39 -3.85
CA TYR A 207 6.81 -2.93 -4.79
C TYR A 207 8.16 -3.17 -4.12
N ASP A 208 8.94 -4.07 -4.69
CA ASP A 208 10.34 -4.25 -4.36
C ASP A 208 11.21 -3.20 -5.06
N ASN A 209 12.10 -2.58 -4.30
CA ASN A 209 12.91 -1.47 -4.79
C ASN A 209 13.95 -1.88 -5.85
N ASN A 210 14.37 -3.15 -5.87
CA ASN A 210 15.48 -3.64 -6.69
C ASN A 210 14.98 -4.27 -7.99
N SER A 211 13.87 -5.01 -7.96
CA SER A 211 13.25 -5.62 -9.14
C SER A 211 12.13 -4.78 -9.73
N GLY A 212 11.44 -3.97 -8.90
CA GLY A 212 10.23 -3.27 -9.29
C GLY A 212 8.98 -4.16 -9.37
N GLU A 213 9.11 -5.43 -9.00
CA GLU A 213 7.97 -6.35 -8.90
C GLU A 213 7.08 -5.98 -7.72
N THR A 214 5.83 -6.40 -7.79
CA THR A 214 4.86 -6.25 -6.71
C THR A 214 5.33 -7.05 -5.49
N GLY A 215 5.46 -6.36 -4.37
CA GLY A 215 5.93 -6.92 -3.12
C GLY A 215 4.85 -7.04 -2.07
N HIS A 216 5.27 -6.84 -0.83
CA HIS A 216 4.48 -7.11 0.37
C HIS A 216 3.15 -6.33 0.43
N THR A 217 2.08 -6.98 0.90
CA THR A 217 0.78 -6.36 1.16
C THR A 217 0.87 -5.39 2.33
N THR A 218 0.37 -4.19 2.11
CA THR A 218 0.27 -3.10 3.09
C THR A 218 -1.19 -2.83 3.40
N LEU A 219 -1.48 -2.62 4.68
CA LEU A 219 -2.80 -2.22 5.15
C LEU A 219 -2.69 -0.91 5.91
N ALA A 220 -3.53 0.05 5.56
CA ALA A 220 -3.64 1.33 6.25
C ALA A 220 -5.09 1.59 6.65
N ASP A 221 -5.33 2.41 7.66
CA ASP A 221 -6.68 2.84 8.00
C ASP A 221 -7.21 3.87 6.99
N ILE A 222 -8.47 4.30 7.16
CA ILE A 222 -9.14 5.22 6.24
C ILE A 222 -8.38 6.55 6.04
N SER A 223 -7.61 6.97 7.04
CA SER A 223 -6.77 8.18 7.04
C SER A 223 -5.34 7.89 6.58
N PHE A 224 -5.13 6.76 5.91
CA PHE A 224 -3.87 6.35 5.32
C PHE A 224 -2.75 6.06 6.35
N ARG A 225 -3.05 5.97 7.66
CA ARG A 225 -2.06 5.57 8.69
C ARG A 225 -1.76 4.06 8.57
N PRO A 226 -0.49 3.64 8.50
CA PRO A 226 -0.16 2.22 8.40
C PRO A 226 -0.63 1.43 9.65
N ILE A 227 -1.45 0.39 9.45
CA ILE A 227 -1.87 -0.55 10.51
C ILE A 227 -0.89 -1.71 10.62
N VAL A 228 -0.49 -2.22 9.47
CA VAL A 228 0.55 -3.24 9.32
C VAL A 228 1.42 -2.80 8.16
N GLY A 229 2.66 -2.38 8.45
CA GLY A 229 3.52 -1.73 7.47
C GLY A 229 4.37 -2.68 6.63
N LEU A 230 5.44 -2.09 6.10
CA LEU A 230 6.35 -2.69 5.10
C LEU A 230 7.24 -3.79 5.67
N PHE A 231 7.54 -3.74 6.96
CA PHE A 231 8.35 -4.75 7.63
C PHE A 231 7.47 -5.87 8.20
N PRO A 232 7.95 -7.13 8.22
CA PRO A 232 7.26 -8.24 8.87
C PRO A 232 7.05 -8.02 10.37
N SER A 233 7.86 -7.17 11.00
CA SER A 233 7.79 -6.83 12.42
C SER A 233 7.95 -5.32 12.64
N GLY A 234 7.42 -4.79 13.74
CA GLY A 234 7.50 -3.37 14.12
C GLY A 234 6.34 -2.96 15.05
N GLU A 235 6.52 -1.87 15.78
CA GLU A 235 5.44 -1.23 16.55
C GLU A 235 4.56 -0.41 15.61
N TYR A 236 3.65 -1.08 14.91
CA TYR A 236 2.59 -0.42 14.14
C TYR A 236 1.38 -0.11 15.02
N GLU A 237 0.61 0.92 14.66
CA GLU A 237 -0.64 1.23 15.35
C GLU A 237 -1.73 0.22 14.95
N PRO A 238 -2.35 -0.49 15.91
CA PRO A 238 -3.54 -1.30 15.61
C PRO A 238 -4.69 -0.45 15.06
N LEU A 239 -5.56 -1.05 14.25
CA LEU A 239 -6.78 -0.42 13.79
C LEU A 239 -7.66 -0.05 14.99
N ASN A 240 -7.87 1.24 15.21
CA ASN A 240 -8.91 1.72 16.11
C ASN A 240 -10.23 1.82 15.33
N PHE A 241 -11.14 0.87 15.56
CA PHE A 241 -12.41 0.76 14.83
C PHE A 241 -13.28 2.02 14.95
N PHE A 242 -13.47 2.54 16.17
CA PHE A 242 -14.31 3.72 16.39
C PHE A 242 -13.70 4.98 15.77
N ARG A 243 -12.38 5.19 15.90
CA ARG A 243 -11.66 6.30 15.26
C ARG A 243 -11.79 6.22 13.74
N ALA A 244 -11.50 5.07 13.15
CA ALA A 244 -11.59 4.90 11.70
C ALA A 244 -13.04 5.09 11.19
N HIS A 245 -14.03 4.61 11.95
CA HIS A 245 -15.43 4.81 11.62
C HIS A 245 -15.86 6.30 11.70
N ASP A 246 -15.44 7.01 12.76
CA ASP A 246 -15.69 8.46 12.91
C ASP A 246 -15.04 9.26 11.77
N GLU A 247 -13.77 9.00 11.46
CA GLU A 247 -13.06 9.64 10.37
C GLU A 247 -13.71 9.35 9.00
N PHE A 248 -14.13 8.11 8.75
CA PHE A 248 -14.87 7.77 7.53
C PHE A 248 -16.20 8.52 7.42
N ASN A 249 -16.93 8.65 8.53
CA ASN A 249 -18.17 9.42 8.58
C ASN A 249 -17.92 10.91 8.39
N LYS A 250 -16.84 11.46 8.96
CA LYS A 250 -16.40 12.85 8.75
C LYS A 250 -16.09 13.09 7.28
N ILE A 251 -15.31 12.22 6.63
CA ILE A 251 -15.05 12.31 5.18
C ILE A 251 -16.38 12.34 4.40
N LYS A 252 -17.31 11.43 4.70
CA LYS A 252 -18.60 11.37 3.99
C LYS A 252 -19.47 12.62 4.18
N LYS A 253 -19.45 13.23 5.37
CA LYS A 253 -20.32 14.35 5.75
C LYS A 253 -19.70 15.74 5.55
N ALA A 254 -18.38 15.82 5.38
CA ALA A 254 -17.67 17.08 5.23
C ALA A 254 -18.22 17.90 4.06
N LYS A 255 -18.33 19.22 4.27
CA LYS A 255 -18.74 20.17 3.23
C LYS A 255 -17.61 20.44 2.23
N LEU A 256 -16.38 20.34 2.69
CA LEU A 256 -15.16 20.48 1.91
C LEU A 256 -14.24 19.29 2.20
N ARG A 257 -13.88 18.53 1.17
CA ARG A 257 -12.77 17.59 1.23
C ARG A 257 -11.62 18.07 0.36
N ILE A 258 -10.41 17.87 0.86
CA ILE A 258 -9.18 18.09 0.12
C ILE A 258 -8.39 16.80 0.11
N PHE A 259 -8.08 16.30 -1.08
CA PHE A 259 -7.31 15.09 -1.30
C PHE A 259 -5.89 15.46 -1.69
N ILE A 260 -4.89 14.89 -1.02
CA ILE A 260 -3.48 15.10 -1.34
C ILE A 260 -2.93 13.82 -1.98
N VAL A 261 -2.43 13.94 -3.21
CA VAL A 261 -1.66 12.90 -3.89
C VAL A 261 -0.22 13.38 -4.01
N GLY A 262 0.72 12.50 -3.70
CA GLY A 262 2.12 12.89 -3.64
C GLY A 262 3.02 11.79 -3.11
N ASP A 263 4.24 12.20 -2.80
CA ASP A 263 5.33 11.31 -2.41
C ASP A 263 5.61 11.32 -0.89
N SER A 264 6.85 11.04 -0.49
CA SER A 264 7.27 10.98 0.92
C SER A 264 7.20 12.31 1.64
N THR A 265 7.34 13.43 0.94
CA THR A 265 7.40 14.74 1.58
C THR A 265 6.04 15.23 2.08
N SER A 266 4.94 14.70 1.53
CA SER A 266 3.56 14.96 1.97
C SER A 266 2.89 13.78 2.70
N ALA A 267 3.53 12.62 2.80
CA ALA A 267 2.94 11.40 3.34
C ALA A 267 2.65 11.43 4.85
N VAL A 268 1.68 10.60 5.26
CA VAL A 268 1.45 10.24 6.67
C VAL A 268 2.44 9.16 7.10
N TYR A 269 3.09 9.35 8.24
CA TYR A 269 4.05 8.41 8.81
C TYR A 269 3.53 7.74 10.10
N GLU A 270 4.00 6.53 10.34
CA GLU A 270 3.77 5.77 11.57
C GLU A 270 4.53 6.37 12.78
N GLN A 271 4.01 6.17 13.99
CA GLN A 271 4.65 6.65 15.24
C GLN A 271 6.07 6.16 15.42
N LEU A 272 6.37 4.95 14.94
CA LEU A 272 7.71 4.37 14.99
C LEU A 272 8.76 5.24 14.28
N ARG A 273 8.35 6.02 13.27
CA ARG A 273 9.22 6.95 12.56
C ARG A 273 9.15 8.38 13.10
N PHE A 274 8.46 8.63 14.21
CA PHE A 274 8.50 9.94 14.82
C PHE A 274 9.97 10.33 15.13
N PRO A 275 10.43 11.55 14.81
CA PRO A 275 9.66 12.75 14.45
C PRO A 275 9.47 12.99 12.94
N ARG A 276 9.75 12.01 12.06
CA ARG A 276 9.50 12.18 10.62
C ARG A 276 8.02 12.42 10.35
N MET A 277 7.73 13.48 9.59
CA MET A 277 6.37 13.87 9.24
C MET A 277 6.34 14.47 7.84
N GLY A 278 5.28 14.21 7.08
CA GLY A 278 5.05 14.89 5.81
C GLY A 278 4.28 16.20 6.00
N TRP A 279 4.50 17.18 5.12
CA TRP A 279 3.78 18.46 5.18
C TRP A 279 2.27 18.28 5.02
N GLY A 280 1.82 17.26 4.27
CA GLY A 280 0.40 16.95 4.10
C GLY A 280 -0.24 16.48 5.40
N GLN A 281 0.48 15.67 6.20
CA GLN A 281 0.06 15.27 7.54
C GLN A 281 -0.05 16.49 8.46
N ALA A 282 0.97 17.35 8.50
CA ALA A 282 0.94 18.58 9.31
C ALA A 282 -0.16 19.56 8.85
N PHE A 283 -0.43 19.64 7.54
CA PHE A 283 -1.50 20.46 6.99
C PHE A 283 -2.88 19.94 7.40
N ALA A 284 -3.08 18.62 7.38
CA ALA A 284 -4.31 18.00 7.89
C ALA A 284 -4.52 18.25 9.39
N GLU A 285 -3.45 18.23 10.19
CA GLU A 285 -3.51 18.49 11.63
C GLU A 285 -4.09 19.87 11.99
N LYS A 286 -3.89 20.88 11.13
CA LYS A 286 -4.45 22.24 11.30
C LYS A 286 -5.99 22.26 11.31
N PHE A 287 -6.65 21.24 10.77
CA PHE A 287 -8.11 21.21 10.59
C PHE A 287 -8.82 20.14 11.43
N LEU A 288 -8.13 19.47 12.37
CA LEU A 288 -8.70 18.36 13.17
C LEU A 288 -9.90 18.77 14.02
N ASN A 289 -10.01 20.04 14.40
CA ASN A 289 -11.11 20.59 15.19
C ASN A 289 -12.28 21.10 14.33
N ARG A 290 -12.26 20.88 13.01
CA ARG A 290 -13.34 21.23 12.08
C ARG A 290 -14.11 19.98 11.66
N ASP A 291 -15.43 20.06 11.64
CA ASP A 291 -16.29 18.96 11.17
C ASP A 291 -16.70 19.10 9.69
N ASP A 292 -16.58 20.31 9.13
CA ASP A 292 -16.98 20.63 7.76
C ASP A 292 -15.83 20.59 6.76
N VAL A 293 -14.58 20.55 7.23
CA VAL A 293 -13.37 20.44 6.41
C VAL A 293 -12.63 19.16 6.76
N VAL A 294 -12.32 18.34 5.77
CA VAL A 294 -11.50 17.14 5.95
C VAL A 294 -10.38 17.10 4.91
N ILE A 295 -9.15 16.88 5.38
CA ILE A 295 -7.98 16.69 4.54
C ILE A 295 -7.62 15.20 4.51
N VAL A 296 -7.72 14.57 3.34
CA VAL A 296 -7.36 13.16 3.13
C VAL A 296 -5.99 13.09 2.48
N VAL A 297 -4.98 12.70 3.26
CA VAL A 297 -3.58 12.66 2.83
C VAL A 297 -3.25 11.28 2.27
N GLY A 298 -3.36 11.12 0.97
CA GLY A 298 -3.11 9.86 0.28
C GLY A 298 -1.68 9.63 -0.13
N SER A 299 -0.83 10.65 -0.02
CA SER A 299 0.58 10.62 -0.41
C SER A 299 1.34 9.43 0.19
N ARG A 300 2.25 8.85 -0.60
CA ARG A 300 3.00 7.65 -0.21
C ARG A 300 4.49 7.78 -0.47
N ALA A 301 5.28 7.34 0.51
CA ALA A 301 6.73 7.48 0.47
C ALA A 301 7.39 6.71 -0.68
N GLY A 302 8.27 7.34 -1.46
CA GLY A 302 8.98 6.67 -2.56
C GLY A 302 8.18 6.49 -3.84
N ARG A 303 6.95 7.02 -3.92
CA ARG A 303 6.12 6.98 -5.13
C ARG A 303 6.40 8.21 -5.99
N SER A 304 6.50 8.01 -7.29
CA SER A 304 6.40 8.99 -8.38
C SER A 304 4.93 9.29 -8.74
N SER A 305 4.71 10.21 -9.66
CA SER A 305 3.36 10.44 -10.21
C SER A 305 2.78 9.21 -10.91
N ARG A 306 3.62 8.41 -11.59
CA ARG A 306 3.16 7.27 -12.40
C ARG A 306 2.89 6.02 -11.57
N ASP A 307 3.84 5.57 -10.75
CA ASP A 307 3.66 4.37 -9.93
C ASP A 307 2.61 4.58 -8.82
N PHE A 308 2.35 5.80 -8.36
CA PHE A 308 1.24 6.08 -7.45
C PHE A 308 -0.10 5.69 -8.08
N TYR A 309 -0.32 6.12 -9.33
CA TYR A 309 -1.52 5.78 -10.10
C TYR A 309 -1.54 4.29 -10.44
N ASN A 310 -0.48 3.79 -11.08
CA ASN A 310 -0.40 2.41 -11.55
C ASN A 310 -0.47 1.39 -10.41
N GLY A 311 0.16 1.73 -9.28
CA GLY A 311 0.12 0.97 -8.05
C GLY A 311 -1.22 1.01 -7.33
N ARG A 312 -2.25 1.68 -7.86
CA ARG A 312 -3.61 1.82 -7.29
C ARG A 312 -3.71 2.65 -6.01
N TRP A 313 -2.71 3.46 -5.65
CA TRP A 313 -2.83 4.32 -4.47
C TRP A 313 -3.93 5.38 -4.64
N PHE A 314 -4.05 5.96 -5.84
CA PHE A 314 -5.16 6.87 -6.14
C PHE A 314 -6.53 6.17 -6.07
N ALA A 315 -6.62 4.92 -6.53
CA ALA A 315 -7.87 4.15 -6.52
C ALA A 315 -8.42 3.90 -5.10
N GLN A 316 -7.56 3.95 -4.08
CA GLN A 316 -7.99 3.85 -2.67
C GLN A 316 -8.72 5.11 -2.18
N MET A 317 -8.47 6.26 -2.81
CA MET A 317 -9.08 7.56 -2.49
C MET A 317 -10.25 7.90 -3.41
N GLU A 318 -10.17 7.49 -4.68
CA GLU A 318 -11.11 7.89 -5.74
C GLU A 318 -12.60 7.73 -5.37
N PRO A 319 -13.05 6.66 -4.68
CA PRO A 319 -14.44 6.51 -4.28
C PRO A 319 -14.92 7.55 -3.23
N LEU A 320 -14.00 8.23 -2.55
CA LEU A 320 -14.31 9.24 -1.53
C LEU A 320 -14.47 10.64 -2.15
N ILE A 321 -13.99 10.85 -3.38
CA ILE A 321 -14.02 12.15 -4.07
C ILE A 321 -15.44 12.43 -4.57
N GLN A 322 -15.94 13.63 -4.24
CA GLN A 322 -17.24 14.15 -4.65
C GLN A 322 -17.08 15.47 -5.43
N PRO A 323 -18.15 15.91 -6.15
CA PRO A 323 -18.15 17.20 -6.82
C PRO A 323 -17.84 18.37 -5.87
N GLY A 324 -16.98 19.29 -6.31
CA GLY A 324 -16.57 20.48 -5.56
C GLY A 324 -15.42 20.27 -4.56
N ASP A 325 -14.94 19.04 -4.41
CA ASP A 325 -13.73 18.73 -3.64
C ASP A 325 -12.46 19.20 -4.37
N TYR A 326 -11.33 19.29 -3.66
CA TYR A 326 -10.05 19.69 -4.23
C TYR A 326 -9.06 18.53 -4.27
N LEU A 327 -8.28 18.44 -5.35
CA LEU A 327 -7.18 17.47 -5.49
C LEU A 327 -5.84 18.22 -5.59
N LEU A 328 -5.03 18.17 -4.53
CA LEU A 328 -3.68 18.72 -4.46
C LEU A 328 -2.70 17.67 -5.02
N ILE A 329 -2.00 17.98 -6.11
CA ILE A 329 -1.11 17.06 -6.81
C ILE A 329 0.35 17.50 -6.62
N ASN A 330 1.09 16.78 -5.76
CA ASN A 330 2.46 17.12 -5.36
C ASN A 330 3.45 15.97 -5.60
N HIS A 331 3.87 15.83 -6.85
CA HIS A 331 4.88 14.85 -7.31
C HIS A 331 6.11 15.55 -7.92
N GLY A 332 7.15 14.78 -8.21
CA GLY A 332 8.40 15.27 -8.81
C GLY A 332 9.67 14.72 -8.16
N HIS A 333 9.65 14.38 -6.87
CA HIS A 333 10.87 13.92 -6.19
C HIS A 333 11.39 12.58 -6.74
N ASN A 334 10.48 11.64 -7.03
CA ASN A 334 10.80 10.29 -7.47
C ASN A 334 10.69 10.10 -8.98
N ASP A 335 9.97 10.99 -9.65
CA ASP A 335 9.81 11.02 -11.11
C ASP A 335 11.16 11.18 -11.83
N GLN A 336 12.11 11.90 -11.23
CA GLN A 336 13.47 12.08 -11.74
C GLN A 336 14.40 10.85 -11.65
N ASN A 337 13.93 9.72 -11.10
CA ASN A 337 14.74 8.50 -10.97
C ASN A 337 14.83 7.76 -12.32
N CYS A 338 15.45 8.42 -13.30
CA CYS A 338 15.53 8.00 -14.69
C CYS A 338 16.94 7.53 -15.13
N ASP A 339 17.84 7.27 -14.17
CA ASP A 339 19.20 6.80 -14.43
C ASP A 339 19.26 5.27 -14.41
N ALA A 340 19.20 4.65 -15.59
CA ALA A 340 19.19 3.20 -15.73
C ALA A 340 20.48 2.53 -15.26
N LEU A 341 21.61 3.27 -15.25
CA LEU A 341 22.92 2.73 -14.89
C LEU A 341 23.21 2.80 -13.39
N LYS A 342 22.35 3.47 -12.61
CA LYS A 342 22.46 3.49 -11.16
C LYS A 342 22.50 2.05 -10.61
N PRO A 343 23.55 1.66 -9.86
CA PRO A 343 23.68 0.31 -9.36
C PRO A 343 22.47 -0.14 -8.53
N ILE A 344 22.19 -1.45 -8.57
CA ILE A 344 21.12 -2.14 -7.82
C ILE A 344 19.70 -1.80 -8.30
N ARG A 345 19.36 -0.51 -8.46
CA ARG A 345 17.98 -0.05 -8.66
C ARG A 345 17.68 0.65 -9.97
N GLY A 346 18.69 1.07 -10.73
CA GLY A 346 18.50 1.99 -11.88
C GLY A 346 17.46 1.52 -12.89
N ALA A 347 17.56 0.26 -13.35
CA ALA A 347 16.60 -0.31 -14.28
C ALA A 347 15.17 -0.41 -13.70
N ALA A 348 15.04 -0.81 -12.43
CA ALA A 348 13.74 -0.91 -11.75
C ALA A 348 13.11 0.47 -11.49
N ASP A 349 13.91 1.45 -11.08
CA ASP A 349 13.49 2.84 -10.89
C ASP A 349 12.98 3.43 -12.22
N VAL A 350 13.69 3.20 -13.34
CA VAL A 350 13.24 3.63 -14.68
C VAL A 350 11.92 2.97 -15.07
N MET A 351 11.82 1.66 -14.87
CA MET A 351 10.64 0.89 -15.23
C MET A 351 9.39 1.31 -14.45
N ASN A 352 9.52 1.67 -13.17
CA ASN A 352 8.37 1.92 -12.29
C ASN A 352 8.14 3.41 -12.02
N LEU A 353 9.18 4.13 -11.62
CA LEU A 353 9.07 5.50 -11.10
C LEU A 353 9.29 6.59 -12.17
N CYS A 354 10.26 6.39 -13.05
CA CYS A 354 10.71 7.45 -13.95
C CYS A 354 9.59 7.99 -14.85
N THR A 355 9.39 9.30 -14.83
CA THR A 355 8.65 10.01 -15.86
C THR A 355 9.53 11.15 -16.39
N TYR A 356 9.55 11.39 -17.69
CA TYR A 356 10.45 12.36 -18.29
C TYR A 356 9.83 13.76 -18.32
N PRO A 357 10.60 14.80 -17.95
CA PRO A 357 10.10 16.18 -17.93
C PRO A 357 9.89 16.68 -19.36
N ASN A 358 9.24 17.83 -19.51
CA ASN A 358 9.22 18.53 -20.79
C ASN A 358 10.63 19.00 -21.19
N ASP A 359 10.84 19.22 -22.48
CA ASP A 359 12.05 19.84 -22.99
C ASP A 359 12.07 21.36 -22.73
N ASP A 360 13.12 22.03 -23.19
CA ASP A 360 13.28 23.47 -22.98
C ASP A 360 12.20 24.31 -23.70
N LEU A 361 11.54 23.75 -24.71
CA LEU A 361 10.43 24.35 -25.46
C LEU A 361 9.05 23.99 -24.88
N GLY A 362 9.01 23.29 -23.74
CA GLY A 362 7.79 22.85 -23.09
C GLY A 362 7.09 21.69 -23.79
N GLN A 363 7.79 20.94 -24.65
CA GLN A 363 7.22 19.77 -25.32
C GLN A 363 7.40 18.51 -24.47
N PRO A 364 6.36 17.65 -24.36
CA PRO A 364 6.47 16.37 -23.66
C PRO A 364 7.55 15.47 -24.24
N GLN A 365 8.38 14.89 -23.37
CA GLN A 365 9.38 13.89 -23.73
C GLN A 365 8.96 12.51 -23.24
N PHE A 366 9.13 11.49 -24.07
CA PHE A 366 8.90 10.08 -23.72
C PHE A 366 9.47 9.15 -24.81
N PRO A 367 9.80 7.88 -24.49
CA PRO A 367 10.19 6.89 -25.50
C PRO A 367 9.06 6.63 -26.50
N LEU A 368 9.41 6.22 -27.72
CA LEU A 368 8.43 5.89 -28.76
C LEU A 368 7.34 4.94 -28.20
N GLU A 369 6.07 5.27 -28.50
CA GLU A 369 4.88 4.51 -28.08
C GLU A 369 4.68 4.38 -26.55
N LYS A 370 5.36 5.20 -25.76
CA LYS A 370 5.24 5.18 -24.28
C LYS A 370 4.86 6.54 -23.67
N PRO A 371 3.76 7.18 -24.09
CA PRO A 371 3.34 8.49 -23.58
C PRO A 371 3.12 8.51 -22.06
N GLU A 372 2.80 7.37 -21.45
CA GLU A 372 2.67 7.21 -19.99
C GLU A 372 3.98 7.44 -19.24
N MET A 373 5.13 7.44 -19.93
CA MET A 373 6.41 7.81 -19.35
C MET A 373 6.69 9.32 -19.40
N SER A 374 5.79 10.16 -19.91
CA SER A 374 5.91 11.62 -19.81
C SER A 374 5.38 12.12 -18.46
N PHE A 375 6.14 13.01 -17.81
CA PHE A 375 5.72 13.63 -16.56
C PHE A 375 4.48 14.50 -16.76
N GLN A 376 4.44 15.28 -17.85
CA GLN A 376 3.24 16.04 -18.22
C GLN A 376 2.02 15.12 -18.40
N HIS A 377 2.16 14.01 -19.12
CA HIS A 377 1.05 13.07 -19.30
C HIS A 377 0.54 12.52 -17.97
N SER A 378 1.45 12.17 -17.07
CA SER A 378 1.11 11.70 -15.72
C SER A 378 0.34 12.75 -14.91
N LEU A 379 0.78 14.01 -14.93
CA LEU A 379 0.07 15.12 -14.28
C LEU A 379 -1.32 15.34 -14.90
N GLU A 380 -1.41 15.37 -16.24
CA GLU A 380 -2.67 15.55 -16.96
C GLU A 380 -3.67 14.42 -16.68
N ASN A 381 -3.21 13.19 -16.45
CA ASN A 381 -4.06 12.09 -16.01
C ASN A 381 -4.77 12.42 -14.67
N TYR A 382 -4.06 12.95 -13.67
CA TYR A 382 -4.70 13.38 -12.41
C TYR A 382 -5.68 14.55 -12.61
N LEU A 383 -5.35 15.50 -13.49
CA LEU A 383 -6.27 16.60 -13.83
C LEU A 383 -7.57 16.05 -14.43
N GLN A 384 -7.47 15.09 -15.35
CA GLN A 384 -8.62 14.45 -15.97
C GLN A 384 -9.45 13.65 -14.96
N LEU A 385 -8.81 12.88 -14.08
CA LEU A 385 -9.48 12.11 -13.03
C LEU A 385 -10.25 13.02 -12.06
N ALA A 386 -9.65 14.12 -11.63
CA ALA A 386 -10.31 15.12 -10.79
C ALA A 386 -11.53 15.72 -11.50
N ARG A 387 -11.37 16.19 -12.74
CA ARG A 387 -12.45 16.79 -13.55
C ARG A 387 -13.60 15.82 -13.80
N LYS A 388 -13.30 14.53 -14.05
CA LYS A 388 -14.31 13.48 -14.23
C LYS A 388 -15.18 13.30 -12.97
N LYS A 389 -14.63 13.56 -11.78
CA LYS A 389 -15.35 13.57 -10.50
C LYS A 389 -15.94 14.94 -10.15
N SER A 390 -15.81 15.93 -11.04
CA SER A 390 -16.14 17.34 -10.78
C SER A 390 -15.38 17.93 -9.57
N ALA A 391 -14.19 17.38 -9.27
CA ALA A 391 -13.25 17.95 -8.32
C ALA A 391 -12.34 18.99 -9.01
N ILE A 392 -11.76 19.88 -8.21
CA ILE A 392 -10.93 21.00 -8.64
C ILE A 392 -9.46 20.61 -8.42
N PRO A 393 -8.69 20.33 -9.48
CA PRO A 393 -7.28 20.01 -9.33
C PRO A 393 -6.42 21.26 -9.11
N ILE A 394 -5.37 21.12 -8.30
CA ILE A 394 -4.35 22.15 -8.05
C ILE A 394 -2.98 21.48 -8.15
N LEU A 395 -2.08 22.05 -8.95
CA LEU A 395 -0.72 21.54 -9.12
C LEU A 395 0.23 22.17 -8.09
N PHE A 396 1.15 21.38 -7.56
CA PHE A 396 2.17 21.81 -6.62
C PHE A 396 3.55 21.45 -7.15
N THR A 397 4.50 22.39 -7.12
CA THR A 397 5.92 22.04 -7.27
C THR A 397 6.42 21.24 -6.05
N PRO A 398 7.40 20.34 -6.19
CA PRO A 398 7.94 19.58 -5.06
C PRO A 398 8.63 20.49 -4.04
N THR A 399 8.68 20.08 -2.77
CA THR A 399 9.46 20.82 -1.74
C THR A 399 10.96 20.77 -2.06
N THR A 400 11.74 21.76 -1.59
CA THR A 400 13.19 21.75 -1.81
C THR A 400 13.90 20.60 -1.10
N ARG A 401 15.03 20.18 -1.66
CA ARG A 401 16.04 19.36 -0.95
C ARG A 401 17.10 20.27 -0.36
N ILE A 402 17.75 19.81 0.70
CA ILE A 402 19.00 20.41 1.17
C ILE A 402 20.10 20.01 0.22
N LYS A 403 20.27 20.81 -0.84
CA LYS A 403 21.28 20.60 -1.87
C LYS A 403 21.66 21.92 -2.52
N ASN A 404 22.93 22.29 -2.43
CA ASN A 404 23.45 23.49 -3.09
C ASN A 404 23.85 23.23 -4.55
N ALA A 405 24.33 24.27 -5.23
CA ALA A 405 24.69 24.22 -6.65
C ALA A 405 25.80 23.20 -7.00
N VAL A 406 26.69 22.90 -6.05
CA VAL A 406 27.75 21.88 -6.23
C VAL A 406 27.32 20.49 -5.77
N GLY A 407 26.08 20.33 -5.30
CA GLY A 407 25.47 19.06 -4.94
C GLY A 407 25.71 18.61 -3.51
N LEU A 408 26.26 19.47 -2.64
CA LEU A 408 26.45 19.21 -1.22
C LEU A 408 25.19 19.53 -0.43
N GLN A 409 24.99 18.81 0.68
CA GLN A 409 23.89 19.03 1.62
C GLN A 409 24.17 20.23 2.53
N ASN A 410 24.10 21.43 1.96
CA ASN A 410 24.30 22.69 2.65
C ASN A 410 23.51 23.84 2.00
N VAL A 411 23.40 24.97 2.70
CA VAL A 411 22.87 26.23 2.16
C VAL A 411 23.97 27.04 1.43
N PRO A 412 23.64 27.94 0.49
CA PRO A 412 22.30 28.14 -0.08
C PRO A 412 21.89 26.96 -0.97
N VAL A 413 20.66 26.50 -0.78
CA VAL A 413 20.04 25.46 -1.59
C VAL A 413 19.52 26.04 -2.89
N VAL A 414 19.48 25.20 -3.93
CA VAL A 414 18.95 25.53 -5.25
C VAL A 414 18.00 24.44 -5.73
N THR A 415 17.22 24.72 -6.77
CA THR A 415 16.40 23.71 -7.44
C THR A 415 17.26 22.49 -7.77
N SER A 416 16.73 21.30 -7.49
CA SER A 416 17.42 20.02 -7.72
C SER A 416 16.53 18.98 -8.40
N HIS A 417 15.33 19.40 -8.84
CA HIS A 417 14.34 18.57 -9.51
C HIS A 417 14.52 18.63 -11.02
N TYR A 418 15.64 18.09 -11.50
CA TYR A 418 15.96 18.07 -12.92
C TYR A 418 16.80 16.84 -13.30
N THR A 419 16.73 16.45 -14.56
CA THR A 419 17.69 15.56 -15.21
C THR A 419 18.56 16.38 -16.15
N ARG A 420 19.88 16.13 -16.16
CA ARG A 420 20.86 16.89 -16.98
C ARG A 420 21.85 15.94 -17.65
N LYS A 421 22.40 16.35 -18.79
CA LYS A 421 23.49 15.59 -19.44
C LYS A 421 24.67 15.48 -18.47
N SER A 422 25.26 14.28 -18.40
CA SER A 422 26.35 13.95 -17.48
C SER A 422 27.11 12.77 -18.06
N ASP A 423 28.43 12.76 -17.90
CA ASP A 423 29.26 11.62 -18.33
C ASP A 423 29.01 10.38 -17.45
N GLU A 424 28.68 10.62 -16.17
CA GLU A 424 28.40 9.55 -15.19
C GLU A 424 26.95 9.04 -15.21
N LYS A 425 25.99 9.82 -15.72
CA LYS A 425 24.55 9.50 -15.66
C LYS A 425 23.90 9.57 -17.02
N HIS A 426 23.25 8.48 -17.41
CA HIS A 426 22.75 8.32 -18.77
C HIS A 426 21.23 8.52 -18.80
N TYR A 427 20.82 9.79 -18.71
CA TYR A 427 19.42 10.16 -18.88
C TYR A 427 19.05 10.19 -20.36
N ARG A 428 17.99 9.46 -20.73
CA ARG A 428 17.45 9.47 -22.09
C ARG A 428 16.91 10.84 -22.49
N TYR A 429 16.27 11.52 -21.54
CA TYR A 429 15.70 12.86 -21.70
C TYR A 429 16.08 13.73 -20.50
N VAL A 430 16.31 15.03 -20.75
CA VAL A 430 16.76 16.01 -19.75
C VAL A 430 15.74 17.14 -19.66
N GLY A 431 15.65 17.78 -18.50
CA GLY A 431 14.72 18.88 -18.27
C GLY A 431 14.44 19.12 -16.79
N ASP A 432 13.61 20.12 -16.51
CA ASP A 432 13.24 20.57 -15.16
C ASP A 432 11.79 20.20 -14.84
N TYR A 433 11.60 19.47 -13.74
CA TYR A 433 10.29 18.95 -13.32
C TYR A 433 9.41 20.07 -12.76
N SER A 434 9.98 21.01 -12.02
CA SER A 434 9.22 22.16 -11.51
C SER A 434 8.79 23.08 -12.65
N LYS A 435 9.64 23.31 -13.66
CA LYS A 435 9.28 24.01 -14.89
C LYS A 435 8.15 23.29 -15.63
N THR A 436 8.25 21.97 -15.79
CA THR A 436 7.20 21.14 -16.39
C THR A 436 5.86 21.34 -15.66
N ILE A 437 5.85 21.29 -14.33
CA ILE A 437 4.62 21.51 -13.53
C ILE A 437 4.01 22.89 -13.80
N ARG A 438 4.83 23.95 -13.84
CA ARG A 438 4.38 25.31 -14.14
C ARG A 438 3.76 25.42 -15.54
N GLU A 439 4.42 24.84 -16.54
CA GLU A 439 3.92 24.81 -17.93
C GLU A 439 2.60 24.05 -18.05
N VAL A 440 2.48 22.90 -17.38
CA VAL A 440 1.25 22.10 -17.35
C VAL A 440 0.11 22.84 -16.67
N ALA A 441 0.39 23.57 -15.59
CA ALA A 441 -0.60 24.39 -14.88
C ALA A 441 -1.18 25.48 -15.80
N ILE A 442 -0.31 26.23 -16.49
CA ILE A 442 -0.70 27.26 -17.45
C ILE A 442 -1.49 26.65 -18.60
N LYS A 443 -0.95 25.60 -19.24
CA LYS A 443 -1.58 24.92 -20.38
C LYS A 443 -2.98 24.42 -20.05
N ASN A 444 -3.16 23.86 -18.86
CA ASN A 444 -4.43 23.27 -18.43
C ASN A 444 -5.33 24.24 -17.67
N GLN A 445 -4.91 25.49 -17.45
CA GLN A 445 -5.66 26.52 -16.72
C GLN A 445 -6.08 26.01 -15.33
N VAL A 446 -5.12 25.47 -14.57
CA VAL A 446 -5.33 25.02 -13.20
C VAL A 446 -4.45 25.82 -12.25
N PRO A 447 -4.92 26.11 -11.02
CA PRO A 447 -4.11 26.84 -10.06
C PRO A 447 -2.81 26.10 -9.73
N LEU A 448 -1.77 26.90 -9.48
CA LEU A 448 -0.45 26.45 -9.10
C LEU A 448 -0.09 26.94 -7.68
N ILE A 449 0.49 26.05 -6.88
CA ILE A 449 1.20 26.39 -5.65
C ILE A 449 2.69 26.11 -5.85
N ASP A 450 3.51 27.17 -5.93
CA ASP A 450 4.96 27.05 -6.15
C ASP A 450 5.73 26.82 -4.83
N LEU A 451 5.54 25.63 -4.26
CA LEU A 451 6.13 25.24 -2.98
C LEU A 451 7.66 25.06 -3.04
N GLU A 452 8.23 24.71 -4.19
CA GLU A 452 9.69 24.64 -4.35
C GLU A 452 10.32 26.01 -4.10
N THR A 453 9.83 27.05 -4.78
CA THR A 453 10.37 28.40 -4.64
C THR A 453 10.22 28.92 -3.21
N ALA A 454 9.05 28.74 -2.60
CA ALA A 454 8.80 29.17 -1.22
C ALA A 454 9.71 28.42 -0.22
N SER A 455 9.88 27.11 -0.38
CA SER A 455 10.73 26.32 0.52
C SER A 455 12.23 26.61 0.34
N ILE A 456 12.70 26.88 -0.89
CA ILE A 456 14.08 27.38 -1.13
C ILE A 456 14.29 28.72 -0.41
N GLN A 457 13.37 29.66 -0.55
CA GLN A 457 13.46 30.97 0.11
C GLN A 457 13.52 30.83 1.63
N PHE A 458 12.65 29.98 2.21
CA PHE A 458 12.67 29.69 3.63
C PHE A 458 14.03 29.15 4.07
N VAL A 459 14.53 28.08 3.43
CA VAL A 459 15.82 27.45 3.84
C VAL A 459 16.98 28.41 3.70
N ASN A 460 17.03 29.20 2.62
CA ASN A 460 18.10 30.17 2.40
C ASN A 460 18.03 31.40 3.30
N SER A 461 16.92 31.59 4.03
CA SER A 461 16.81 32.61 5.09
C SER A 461 17.37 32.14 6.44
N LEU A 462 17.60 30.83 6.60
CA LEU A 462 18.19 30.25 7.81
C LEU A 462 19.71 30.47 7.86
N GLN A 463 20.30 30.39 9.04
CA GLN A 463 21.76 30.43 9.20
C GLN A 463 22.35 29.03 8.99
N ASP A 464 23.50 28.94 8.32
CA ASP A 464 24.34 27.75 8.10
C ASP A 464 23.63 26.39 8.29
N SER A 465 23.76 25.78 9.48
CA SER A 465 23.29 24.42 9.76
C SER A 465 21.89 24.32 10.36
N ASP A 466 21.18 25.43 10.53
CA ASP A 466 19.86 25.47 11.20
C ASP A 466 18.79 24.66 10.47
N TRP A 467 18.98 24.39 9.16
CA TRP A 467 18.11 23.51 8.39
C TRP A 467 17.98 22.12 9.03
N LYS A 468 18.97 21.67 9.81
CA LYS A 468 18.96 20.37 10.51
C LYS A 468 17.86 20.26 11.57
N ASP A 469 17.29 21.37 12.04
CA ASP A 469 16.13 21.36 12.95
C ASP A 469 14.80 21.09 12.22
N TYR A 470 14.78 21.22 10.89
CA TYR A 470 13.58 21.13 10.06
C TYR A 470 13.58 19.87 9.19
N TRP A 471 14.72 19.54 8.57
CA TRP A 471 14.91 18.28 7.88
C TRP A 471 15.29 17.17 8.86
N LEU A 472 15.13 15.93 8.43
CA LEU A 472 15.27 14.74 9.26
C LEU A 472 16.74 14.51 9.60
N VAL A 473 17.14 15.08 10.74
CA VAL A 473 18.45 14.95 11.36
C VAL A 473 18.23 14.88 12.87
N VAL A 474 18.11 13.67 13.40
CA VAL A 474 17.64 13.45 14.77
C VAL A 474 18.69 12.76 15.63
N ASP A 475 18.59 12.98 16.94
CA ASP A 475 19.39 12.27 17.93
C ASP A 475 18.90 10.82 18.07
N GLU A 476 19.70 9.86 17.62
CA GLU A 476 19.38 8.44 17.72
C GLU A 476 19.18 7.93 19.15
N ASN A 477 19.69 8.63 20.17
CA ASN A 477 19.43 8.26 21.57
C ASN A 477 17.99 8.59 22.02
N HIS A 478 17.39 9.63 21.43
CA HIS A 478 15.99 10.01 21.69
C HIS A 478 15.03 9.27 20.76
N TYR A 479 15.49 8.91 19.55
CA TYR A 479 14.69 8.23 18.54
C TYR A 479 15.41 6.95 18.03
N PRO A 480 15.28 5.82 18.75
CA PRO A 480 16.03 4.59 18.47
C PRO A 480 15.79 3.99 17.08
N PHE A 481 14.67 4.31 16.42
CA PHE A 481 14.43 3.91 15.03
C PHE A 481 15.55 4.38 14.08
N TYR A 482 16.20 5.51 14.40
CA TYR A 482 17.28 6.10 13.60
C TYR A 482 18.68 5.65 14.03
N ALA A 483 18.79 4.75 15.01
CA ALA A 483 20.08 4.17 15.39
C ALA A 483 20.65 3.26 14.28
N ASN A 484 21.87 2.76 14.48
CA ASN A 484 22.51 1.75 13.63
C ASN A 484 22.64 2.13 12.15
N GLY A 485 23.03 3.37 11.87
CA GLY A 485 23.31 3.82 10.50
C GLY A 485 22.05 4.03 9.64
N MET A 486 20.89 4.21 10.27
CA MET A 486 19.67 4.57 9.55
C MET A 486 19.74 6.03 9.07
N GLN A 487 19.25 6.24 7.85
CA GLN A 487 19.12 7.58 7.26
C GLN A 487 18.19 8.44 8.12
N GLY A 488 18.61 9.67 8.40
CA GLY A 488 17.91 10.61 9.27
C GLY A 488 18.57 10.80 10.64
N SER A 489 19.55 9.98 10.99
CA SER A 489 20.40 10.19 12.17
C SER A 489 21.35 11.38 12.00
N ARG A 490 21.98 11.83 13.09
CA ARG A 490 23.04 12.86 13.02
C ARG A 490 24.23 12.44 12.16
N GLN A 491 24.51 11.13 12.09
CA GLN A 491 25.62 10.57 11.33
C GLN A 491 25.29 10.46 9.83
N LEU A 492 24.03 10.24 9.48
CA LEU A 492 23.54 10.16 8.11
C LEU A 492 22.32 11.09 7.89
N PRO A 493 22.53 12.42 7.86
CA PRO A 493 21.46 13.41 7.70
C PRO A 493 20.62 13.17 6.45
N ASP A 494 19.30 13.34 6.54
CA ASP A 494 18.38 13.24 5.40
C ASP A 494 17.96 14.62 4.91
N GLY A 495 18.46 15.03 3.74
CA GLY A 495 18.19 16.34 3.15
C GLY A 495 16.90 16.41 2.34
N THR A 496 16.02 15.40 2.42
CA THR A 496 14.74 15.37 1.69
C THR A 496 13.54 15.32 2.63
N HIS A 497 13.59 14.52 3.69
CA HIS A 497 12.45 14.34 4.59
C HIS A 497 12.48 15.31 5.76
N PHE A 498 11.31 15.60 6.34
CA PHE A 498 11.18 16.55 7.44
C PHE A 498 11.05 15.88 8.79
N GLN A 499 11.49 16.58 9.82
CA GLN A 499 10.96 16.43 11.18
C GLN A 499 9.59 17.13 11.27
N LYS A 500 8.84 16.90 12.35
CA LYS A 500 7.56 17.58 12.64
C LYS A 500 7.65 19.10 12.42
N LYS A 501 8.68 19.75 12.98
CA LYS A 501 8.91 21.19 12.84
C LYS A 501 9.04 21.63 11.39
N GLY A 502 9.78 20.89 10.56
CA GLY A 502 9.89 21.17 9.13
C GLY A 502 8.57 20.96 8.38
N ALA A 503 7.85 19.87 8.68
CA ALA A 503 6.55 19.59 8.09
C ALA A 503 5.52 20.69 8.42
N GLU A 504 5.51 21.20 9.65
CA GLU A 504 4.66 22.30 10.09
C GLU A 504 4.97 23.60 9.36
N VAL A 505 6.26 23.93 9.14
CA VAL A 505 6.66 25.09 8.34
C VAL A 505 6.21 24.94 6.88
N MET A 506 6.41 23.77 6.27
CA MET A 506 5.95 23.53 4.90
C MET A 506 4.42 23.64 4.79
N ALA A 507 3.67 23.12 5.77
CA ALA A 507 2.21 23.28 5.83
C ALA A 507 1.78 24.75 6.00
N GLU A 508 2.56 25.55 6.72
CA GLU A 508 2.33 26.99 6.84
C GLU A 508 2.59 27.72 5.51
N LEU A 509 3.69 27.42 4.82
CA LEU A 509 3.95 27.94 3.48
C LEU A 509 2.81 27.58 2.50
N VAL A 510 2.30 26.35 2.55
CA VAL A 510 1.12 25.95 1.75
C VAL A 510 -0.10 26.82 2.08
N SER A 511 -0.36 27.06 3.36
CA SER A 511 -1.49 27.89 3.80
C SER A 511 -1.37 29.32 3.26
N GLN A 512 -0.16 29.91 3.35
CA GLN A 512 0.15 31.25 2.84
C GLN A 512 0.01 31.34 1.33
N LEU A 513 0.52 30.35 0.59
CA LEU A 513 0.42 30.32 -0.88
C LEU A 513 -1.03 30.16 -1.34
N ILE A 514 -1.87 29.40 -0.61
CA ILE A 514 -3.32 29.32 -0.89
C ILE A 514 -3.99 30.69 -0.64
N LEU A 515 -3.67 31.37 0.46
CA LEU A 515 -4.21 32.69 0.80
C LEU A 515 -3.85 33.76 -0.23
N GLN A 516 -2.62 33.73 -0.76
CA GLN A 516 -2.11 34.73 -1.69
C GLN A 516 -2.52 34.46 -3.15
N ASN A 517 -2.96 33.24 -3.46
CA ASN A 517 -3.35 32.87 -4.82
C ASN A 517 -4.81 33.26 -5.11
N SER A 518 -5.01 34.28 -5.94
CA SER A 518 -6.34 34.78 -6.32
C SER A 518 -7.25 33.74 -7.00
N GLU A 519 -6.68 32.76 -7.72
CA GLU A 519 -7.45 31.66 -8.33
C GLU A 519 -8.00 30.68 -7.27
N LEU A 520 -7.41 30.71 -6.08
CA LEU A 520 -7.80 29.91 -4.93
C LEU A 520 -8.61 30.69 -3.89
N ALA A 521 -9.09 31.89 -4.20
CA ALA A 521 -9.87 32.71 -3.26
C ALA A 521 -11.05 31.94 -2.63
N LYS A 522 -11.78 31.15 -3.42
CA LYS A 522 -12.88 30.30 -2.91
C LYS A 522 -12.42 29.20 -1.96
N LEU A 523 -11.23 28.64 -2.19
CA LEU A 523 -10.65 27.64 -1.30
C LEU A 523 -10.15 28.30 -0.01
N SER A 524 -9.44 29.42 -0.15
CA SER A 524 -8.94 30.24 0.94
C SER A 524 -10.06 30.68 1.88
N GLU A 525 -11.18 31.16 1.36
CA GLU A 525 -12.36 31.54 2.14
C GLU A 525 -12.87 30.36 2.99
N LYS A 526 -13.06 29.19 2.36
CA LYS A 526 -13.54 27.99 3.07
C LYS A 526 -12.58 27.48 4.14
N LEU A 527 -11.27 27.69 3.97
CA LEU A 527 -10.24 27.20 4.89
C LEU A 527 -9.94 28.16 6.03
N PHE A 528 -9.88 29.47 5.76
CA PHE A 528 -9.25 30.45 6.66
C PHE A 528 -10.15 31.60 7.08
N ASN A 529 -11.24 31.89 6.36
CA ASN A 529 -12.15 32.96 6.73
C ASN A 529 -13.37 32.37 7.46
N GLN A 530 -13.40 32.56 8.78
CA GLN A 530 -14.61 32.40 9.59
C GLN A 530 -15.05 33.76 10.11
#